data_AF-A0A560WBU7-F1
#
_entry.id   AF-A0A560WBU7-F1
#
_cell.length_a   1.000
_cell.length_b   1.000
_cell.length_c   1.000
_cell.angle_alpha   90.00
_cell.angle_beta   90.00
_cell.angle_gamma   90.00
#
_symmetry.space_group_name_H-M   'P 1'
#
loop_
_entity.id
_entity.type
_entity.pdbx_description
1 polymer ?
#
loop_
_entity_poly.entity_id
_entity_poly.type
_entity_poly.pdbx_seq_one_letter_code
_entity_poly.pdbx_strand_id
1 'polypeptide(L)'
;MSPYLAAEDLSMFGRDPWWLILVKAVFCFAFLMVTVLLSIVMERKVVAWMQLRVGPNRHGPWGMLQSLADGVKLMLKEDVIVKRADKAIYVLAPIVAAIPAFMAFAVIPFGPAGNEISIFGQRTTMQLTDLPIAALYILAVASVGIYGIVLAGWSSGSTYPLLGGLRSCAQMISYEIAMGAAFASVFLYSGSMSTSTIVEAQADRWYVLLLPVSFLIYIVTMVGETNRAPFDMPESEGDLVGGFNTEYSSIKFAMFMLAEYINMVTVSAVAVTLFLGGWRAPWPVSTFWEGANHGWWPMLWFTGKLLTLLFGFVWLRGTLPRVRYDQLMKLGWKVLIPVSLVWLMAVATVRALRNENYDFADIALYIAGGVLVLLLLSFVADMFRGRGQDTGEPVDQPPFDPMAGGFPVPPLPGQELPPVPRRRPRRERELVVSGGPDTHSDESQGGSTDGKEASDG
;
A
#
# COMPACT_ATOMS: atom_id res chain seq x y z
N MET A 1 -10.84 -41.19 -12.41
CA MET A 1 -11.35 -40.10 -13.26
C MET A 1 -10.16 -39.18 -13.53
N SER A 2 -9.91 -38.84 -14.79
CA SER A 2 -8.63 -38.31 -15.28
C SER A 2 -8.07 -37.11 -14.48
N PRO A 3 -6.75 -37.06 -14.15
CA PRO A 3 -6.13 -35.98 -13.35
C PRO A 3 -5.71 -34.75 -14.18
N TYR A 4 -6.12 -34.65 -15.45
CA TYR A 4 -5.83 -33.45 -16.23
C TYR A 4 -6.73 -32.32 -15.72
N LEU A 5 -6.09 -31.24 -15.24
CA LEU A 5 -6.67 -29.91 -15.15
C LEU A 5 -7.56 -29.71 -16.38
N ALA A 6 -8.86 -29.46 -16.17
CA ALA A 6 -9.79 -29.24 -17.27
C ALA A 6 -9.15 -28.23 -18.23
N ALA A 7 -8.91 -28.64 -19.48
CA ALA A 7 -8.40 -27.73 -20.49
C ALA A 7 -9.42 -26.59 -20.60
N GLU A 8 -9.03 -25.40 -20.15
CA GLU A 8 -9.91 -24.23 -20.16
C GLU A 8 -10.31 -23.94 -21.61
N ASP A 9 -11.61 -24.03 -21.91
CA ASP A 9 -12.12 -23.69 -23.23
C ASP A 9 -12.27 -22.16 -23.35
N LEU A 10 -11.14 -21.48 -23.51
CA LEU A 10 -11.07 -20.03 -23.77
C LEU A 10 -11.23 -19.70 -25.26
N SER A 11 -11.72 -20.65 -26.08
CA SER A 11 -11.82 -20.49 -27.55
C SER A 11 -12.78 -19.38 -28.00
N MET A 12 -13.58 -18.87 -27.07
CA MET A 12 -14.46 -17.71 -27.22
C MET A 12 -13.72 -16.37 -27.21
N PHE A 13 -12.53 -16.29 -26.62
CA PHE A 13 -11.70 -15.07 -26.60
C PHE A 13 -10.80 -15.03 -27.84
N GLY A 14 -10.61 -13.83 -28.42
CA GLY A 14 -9.76 -13.63 -29.60
C GLY A 14 -10.41 -13.88 -30.97
N ARG A 15 -11.71 -14.22 -31.00
CA ARG A 15 -12.50 -14.33 -32.25
C ARG A 15 -13.31 -13.07 -32.58
N ASP A 16 -13.24 -12.06 -31.72
CA ASP A 16 -13.93 -10.79 -31.92
C ASP A 16 -13.33 -10.01 -33.11
N PRO A 17 -14.16 -9.32 -33.92
CA PRO A 17 -13.66 -8.42 -34.95
C PRO A 17 -12.76 -7.33 -34.37
N TRP A 18 -11.71 -6.93 -35.10
CA TRP A 18 -10.73 -5.92 -34.65
C TRP A 18 -11.38 -4.60 -34.21
N TRP A 19 -12.46 -4.16 -34.87
CA TRP A 19 -13.17 -2.93 -34.54
C TRP A 19 -13.88 -3.03 -33.18
N LEU A 20 -14.35 -4.23 -32.83
CA LEU A 20 -15.02 -4.48 -31.57
C LEU A 20 -14.01 -4.54 -30.42
N ILE A 21 -12.82 -5.12 -30.67
CA ILE A 21 -11.69 -5.07 -29.74
C ILE A 21 -11.30 -3.62 -29.45
N LEU A 22 -11.23 -2.76 -30.49
CA LEU A 22 -10.93 -1.34 -30.32
C LEU A 22 -12.01 -0.63 -29.49
N VAL A 23 -13.30 -0.88 -29.76
CA VAL A 23 -14.40 -0.31 -28.97
C VAL A 23 -14.32 -0.76 -27.50
N LYS A 24 -14.05 -2.05 -27.24
CA LYS A 24 -13.85 -2.57 -25.89
C LYS A 24 -12.65 -1.92 -25.19
N ALA A 25 -11.53 -1.74 -25.89
CA ALA A 25 -10.34 -1.11 -25.34
C ALA A 25 -10.60 0.37 -24.98
N VAL A 26 -11.28 1.11 -25.86
CA VAL A 26 -11.67 2.50 -25.59
C VAL A 26 -12.67 2.58 -24.43
N PHE A 27 -13.63 1.67 -24.36
CA PHE A 27 -14.58 1.59 -23.24
C PHE A 27 -13.86 1.32 -21.92
N CYS A 28 -12.94 0.36 -21.90
CA CYS A 28 -12.13 -0.01 -20.74
C CYS A 28 -11.28 1.18 -20.25
N PHE A 29 -10.61 1.87 -21.18
CA PHE A 29 -9.85 3.08 -20.92
C PHE A 29 -10.75 4.20 -20.36
N ALA A 30 -11.90 4.45 -20.98
CA ALA A 30 -12.83 5.48 -20.54
C ALA A 30 -13.42 5.17 -19.16
N PHE A 31 -13.78 3.91 -18.90
CA PHE A 31 -14.27 3.44 -17.61
C PHE A 31 -13.24 3.68 -16.50
N LEU A 32 -11.97 3.31 -16.73
CA LEU A 32 -10.88 3.59 -15.81
C LEU A 32 -10.73 5.08 -15.55
N MET A 33 -10.70 5.90 -16.60
CA MET A 33 -10.53 7.35 -16.47
C MET A 33 -11.65 8.00 -15.70
N VAL A 34 -12.90 7.63 -15.99
CA VAL A 34 -14.06 8.13 -15.24
C VAL A 34 -13.99 7.68 -13.79
N THR A 35 -13.65 6.40 -13.53
CA THR A 35 -13.54 5.87 -12.17
C THR A 35 -12.46 6.58 -11.37
N VAL A 36 -11.30 6.86 -11.96
CA VAL A 36 -10.21 7.62 -11.32
C VAL A 36 -10.65 9.05 -11.01
N LEU A 37 -11.22 9.76 -11.98
CA LEU A 37 -11.68 11.13 -11.78
C LEU A 37 -12.73 11.23 -10.67
N LEU A 38 -13.68 10.28 -10.64
CA LEU A 38 -14.68 10.16 -9.59
C LEU A 38 -14.05 9.82 -8.25
N SER A 39 -13.11 8.87 -8.21
CA SER A 39 -12.40 8.46 -6.99
C SER A 39 -11.68 9.64 -6.34
N ILE A 40 -11.00 10.49 -7.11
CA ILE A 40 -10.33 11.70 -6.60
C ILE A 40 -11.32 12.69 -5.98
N VAL A 41 -12.47 12.95 -6.62
CA VAL A 41 -13.50 13.84 -6.04
C VAL A 41 -14.11 13.22 -4.79
N MET A 42 -14.42 11.91 -4.84
CA MET A 42 -14.97 11.17 -3.71
C MET A 42 -14.03 11.21 -2.51
N GLU A 43 -12.73 10.98 -2.72
CA GLU A 43 -11.72 11.05 -1.66
C GLU A 43 -11.72 12.43 -0.99
N ARG A 44 -11.70 13.51 -1.77
CA ARG A 44 -11.75 14.88 -1.23
C ARG A 44 -13.01 15.16 -0.42
N LYS A 45 -14.16 14.62 -0.84
CA LYS A 45 -15.44 14.82 -0.15
C LYS A 45 -15.56 14.00 1.13
N VAL A 46 -15.26 12.71 1.05
CA VAL A 46 -15.39 11.79 2.19
C VAL A 46 -14.42 12.17 3.30
N VAL A 47 -13.15 12.48 2.97
CA VAL A 47 -12.18 12.95 3.98
C VAL A 47 -12.61 14.29 4.58
N ALA A 48 -13.16 15.21 3.77
CA ALA A 48 -13.71 16.46 4.29
C ALA A 48 -14.85 16.20 5.29
N TRP A 49 -15.78 15.31 4.95
CA TRP A 49 -16.91 14.95 5.83
C TRP A 49 -16.46 14.27 7.12
N MET A 50 -15.47 13.37 7.06
CA MET A 50 -14.86 12.76 8.25
C MET A 50 -14.22 13.81 9.16
N GLN A 51 -13.70 14.90 8.59
CA GLN A 51 -13.09 16.03 9.30
C GLN A 51 -14.10 17.14 9.65
N LEU A 52 -15.40 16.90 9.51
CA LEU A 52 -16.47 17.89 9.75
C LEU A 52 -16.30 19.19 8.93
N ARG A 53 -15.70 19.12 7.75
CA ARG A 53 -15.61 20.23 6.80
C ARG A 53 -16.30 19.90 5.48
N VAL A 54 -16.65 20.94 4.73
CA VAL A 54 -17.34 20.77 3.44
C VAL A 54 -16.30 20.49 2.35
N GLY A 55 -16.53 19.43 1.57
CA GLY A 55 -15.71 19.10 0.40
C GLY A 55 -15.93 20.05 -0.79
N PRO A 56 -15.32 19.77 -1.97
CA PRO A 56 -15.48 20.58 -3.16
C PRO A 56 -16.96 20.74 -3.57
N ASN A 57 -17.45 21.99 -3.64
CA ASN A 57 -18.85 22.33 -3.94
C ASN A 57 -19.03 23.38 -5.06
N ARG A 58 -17.96 23.80 -5.74
CA ARG A 58 -18.00 24.94 -6.68
C ARG A 58 -18.01 24.53 -8.16
N HIS A 59 -17.05 23.73 -8.60
CA HIS A 59 -16.89 23.41 -10.02
C HIS A 59 -17.80 22.24 -10.44
N GLY A 60 -18.93 22.57 -11.09
CA GLY A 60 -19.95 21.62 -11.52
C GLY A 60 -20.99 21.27 -10.45
N PRO A 61 -22.00 20.44 -10.76
CA PRO A 61 -22.98 19.99 -9.78
C PRO A 61 -22.26 19.23 -8.67
N TRP A 62 -22.41 19.71 -7.43
CA TRP A 62 -21.70 19.21 -6.26
C TRP A 62 -20.16 19.10 -6.43
N GLY A 63 -19.51 19.93 -7.25
CA GLY A 63 -18.04 19.88 -7.39
C GLY A 63 -17.49 18.69 -8.20
N MET A 64 -18.33 17.93 -8.91
CA MET A 64 -17.89 16.74 -9.68
C MET A 64 -16.91 17.06 -10.82
N LEU A 65 -16.91 18.30 -11.34
CA LEU A 65 -16.03 18.70 -12.45
C LEU A 65 -14.65 19.18 -11.96
N GLN A 66 -14.38 19.16 -10.64
CA GLN A 66 -13.10 19.62 -10.09
C GLN A 66 -11.91 18.82 -10.61
N SER A 67 -11.97 17.48 -10.60
CA SER A 67 -10.85 16.65 -11.07
C SER A 67 -10.54 16.88 -12.55
N LEU A 68 -11.56 17.17 -13.36
CA LEU A 68 -11.37 17.50 -14.77
C LEU A 68 -10.63 18.84 -14.92
N ALA A 69 -11.02 19.87 -14.15
CA ALA A 69 -10.33 21.15 -14.13
C ALA A 69 -8.86 21.02 -13.67
N ASP A 70 -8.60 20.18 -12.67
CA ASP A 70 -7.24 19.90 -12.20
C ASP A 70 -6.40 19.20 -13.28
N GLY A 71 -6.98 18.27 -14.03
CA GLY A 71 -6.32 17.62 -15.17
C GLY A 71 -5.96 18.60 -16.29
N VAL A 72 -6.90 19.47 -16.69
CA VAL A 72 -6.66 20.52 -17.70
C VAL A 72 -5.57 21.50 -17.21
N LYS A 73 -5.61 21.88 -15.93
CA LYS A 73 -4.57 22.72 -15.32
C LYS A 73 -3.19 22.08 -15.45
N LEU A 74 -3.06 20.79 -15.16
CA LEU A 74 -1.78 20.09 -15.23
C LEU A 74 -1.26 20.01 -16.68
N MET A 75 -2.13 19.89 -17.68
CA MET A 75 -1.74 19.91 -19.09
C MET A 75 -1.26 21.29 -19.57
N LEU A 76 -1.85 22.37 -19.07
CA LEU A 76 -1.46 23.74 -19.40
C LEU A 76 -0.27 24.26 -18.57
N LYS A 77 0.09 23.55 -17.50
CA LYS A 77 1.19 23.93 -16.63
C LYS A 77 2.52 23.74 -17.35
N GLU A 78 3.47 24.63 -17.06
CA GLU A 78 4.83 24.56 -17.61
C GLU A 78 5.53 23.23 -17.23
N ASP A 79 6.02 22.55 -18.26
CA ASP A 79 6.79 21.32 -18.09
C ASP A 79 8.30 21.65 -17.98
N VAL A 80 8.84 21.49 -16.78
CA VAL A 80 10.24 21.80 -16.47
C VAL A 80 11.07 20.51 -16.49
N ILE A 81 12.21 20.56 -17.18
CA ILE A 81 13.21 19.48 -17.18
C ILE A 81 14.44 19.96 -16.41
N VAL A 82 14.80 19.23 -15.36
CA VAL A 82 15.94 19.53 -14.50
C VAL A 82 17.25 19.41 -15.28
N LYS A 83 18.17 20.37 -15.11
CA LYS A 83 19.45 20.40 -15.87
C LYS A 83 20.37 19.20 -15.60
N ARG A 84 20.34 18.66 -14.37
CA ARG A 84 21.17 17.52 -13.94
C ARG A 84 20.50 16.16 -14.19
N ALA A 85 19.25 16.15 -14.65
CA ALA A 85 18.51 14.90 -14.87
C ALA A 85 18.95 14.20 -16.15
N ASP A 86 18.89 12.87 -16.13
CA ASP A 86 19.00 12.06 -17.35
C ASP A 86 17.73 12.26 -18.19
N LYS A 87 17.84 12.98 -19.31
CA LYS A 87 16.67 13.40 -20.10
C LYS A 87 15.87 12.22 -20.66
N ALA A 88 16.52 11.12 -21.04
CA ALA A 88 15.84 9.99 -21.66
C ALA A 88 15.01 9.25 -20.62
N ILE A 89 15.63 8.89 -19.49
CA ILE A 89 14.95 8.17 -18.41
C ILE A 89 13.90 9.07 -17.75
N TYR A 90 14.18 10.37 -17.61
CA TYR A 90 13.27 11.32 -17.00
C TYR A 90 11.93 11.41 -17.75
N VAL A 91 11.94 11.33 -19.09
CA VAL A 91 10.71 11.32 -19.91
C VAL A 91 10.07 9.93 -19.98
N LEU A 92 10.87 8.86 -19.98
CA LEU A 92 10.37 7.49 -20.07
C LEU A 92 9.76 6.97 -18.77
N ALA A 93 10.27 7.38 -17.60
CA ALA A 93 9.83 6.84 -16.32
C ALA A 93 8.31 6.96 -16.05
N PRO A 94 7.65 8.11 -16.29
CA PRO A 94 6.18 8.20 -16.16
C PRO A 94 5.42 7.29 -17.13
N ILE A 95 5.95 7.08 -18.34
CA ILE A 95 5.34 6.21 -19.36
C ILE A 95 5.42 4.75 -18.92
N VAL A 96 6.59 4.35 -18.39
CA VAL A 96 6.82 3.01 -17.83
C VAL A 96 5.94 2.76 -16.59
N ALA A 97 5.60 3.77 -15.80
CA ALA A 97 4.63 3.62 -14.71
C ALA A 97 3.18 3.53 -15.21
N ALA A 98 2.80 4.35 -16.19
CA ALA A 98 1.41 4.47 -16.63
C ALA A 98 0.94 3.32 -17.52
N ILE A 99 1.74 2.86 -18.49
CA ILE A 99 1.34 1.80 -19.42
C ILE A 99 0.94 0.51 -18.69
N PRO A 100 1.75 -0.03 -17.75
CA PRO A 100 1.38 -1.22 -17.00
C PRO A 100 0.09 -1.07 -16.21
N ALA A 101 -0.13 0.11 -15.60
CA ALA A 101 -1.34 0.37 -14.82
C ALA A 101 -2.62 0.19 -15.66
N PHE A 102 -2.62 0.64 -16.92
CA PHE A 102 -3.74 0.42 -17.85
C PHE A 102 -3.80 -1.03 -18.35
N MET A 103 -2.65 -1.64 -18.65
CA MET A 103 -2.56 -3.00 -19.19
C MET A 103 -3.11 -4.05 -18.22
N ALA A 104 -2.82 -3.93 -16.92
CA ALA A 104 -3.26 -4.90 -15.91
C ALA A 104 -4.79 -5.07 -15.85
N PHE A 105 -5.52 -4.01 -16.22
CA PHE A 105 -6.97 -3.99 -16.18
C PHE A 105 -7.63 -4.66 -17.42
N ALA A 106 -6.86 -4.98 -18.45
CA ALA A 106 -7.35 -5.65 -19.66
C ALA A 106 -7.95 -7.06 -19.39
N VAL A 107 -7.52 -7.71 -18.32
CA VAL A 107 -7.89 -9.11 -18.02
C VAL A 107 -8.99 -9.20 -16.96
N ILE A 108 -9.62 -8.08 -16.59
CA ILE A 108 -10.65 -8.02 -15.55
C ILE A 108 -12.03 -8.27 -16.17
N PRO A 109 -12.79 -9.28 -15.70
CA PRO A 109 -14.14 -9.56 -16.20
C PRO A 109 -15.19 -8.62 -15.59
N PHE A 110 -15.92 -7.91 -16.46
CA PHE A 110 -17.02 -7.03 -16.07
C PHE A 110 -18.40 -7.67 -16.15
N GLY A 111 -18.50 -8.83 -16.79
CA GLY A 111 -19.76 -9.53 -16.95
C GLY A 111 -19.57 -10.97 -17.42
N PRO A 112 -20.67 -11.72 -17.59
CA PRO A 112 -20.64 -13.12 -17.95
C PRO A 112 -19.91 -13.39 -19.27
N ALA A 113 -19.22 -14.54 -19.31
CA ALA A 113 -18.66 -15.12 -20.53
C ALA A 113 -19.76 -15.54 -21.54
N GLY A 114 -21.03 -15.61 -21.13
CA GLY A 114 -22.14 -16.14 -21.91
C GLY A 114 -22.64 -15.30 -23.11
N ASN A 115 -21.88 -14.31 -23.62
CA ASN A 115 -22.28 -13.53 -24.81
C ASN A 115 -23.68 -12.88 -24.67
N GLU A 116 -24.00 -12.35 -23.49
CA GLU A 116 -25.35 -11.84 -23.21
C GLU A 116 -25.61 -10.44 -23.78
N ILE A 117 -24.58 -9.62 -23.98
CA ILE A 117 -24.73 -8.25 -24.48
C ILE A 117 -24.43 -8.19 -25.97
N SER A 118 -25.44 -7.81 -26.75
CA SER A 118 -25.29 -7.45 -28.14
C SER A 118 -24.83 -6.00 -28.28
N ILE A 119 -23.60 -5.78 -28.75
CA ILE A 119 -23.13 -4.47 -29.19
C ILE A 119 -23.30 -4.42 -30.71
N PHE A 120 -24.20 -3.56 -31.21
CA PHE A 120 -24.50 -3.43 -32.64
C PHE A 120 -24.79 -4.77 -33.36
N GLY A 121 -25.51 -5.68 -32.69
CA GLY A 121 -25.88 -7.00 -33.22
C GLY A 121 -24.84 -8.11 -33.05
N GLN A 122 -23.62 -7.81 -32.57
CA GLN A 122 -22.59 -8.80 -32.21
C GLN A 122 -22.66 -9.09 -30.71
N ARG A 123 -22.88 -10.35 -30.35
CA ARG A 123 -22.90 -10.79 -28.96
C ARG A 123 -21.47 -11.01 -28.49
N THR A 124 -21.04 -10.28 -27.45
CA THR A 124 -19.65 -10.35 -26.98
C THR A 124 -19.55 -10.36 -25.47
N THR A 125 -18.45 -10.89 -24.96
CA THR A 125 -18.12 -10.87 -23.55
C THR A 125 -17.77 -9.47 -23.05
N MET A 126 -18.16 -9.17 -21.81
CA MET A 126 -17.73 -7.95 -21.10
C MET A 126 -16.32 -8.12 -20.50
N GLN A 127 -15.38 -8.62 -21.31
CA GLN A 127 -13.98 -8.73 -20.95
C GLN A 127 -13.16 -8.47 -22.21
N LEU A 128 -12.05 -7.74 -22.07
CA LEU A 128 -11.22 -7.37 -23.22
C LEU A 128 -10.41 -8.58 -23.72
N THR A 129 -9.76 -9.29 -22.82
CA THR A 129 -9.10 -10.57 -23.10
C THR A 129 -9.08 -11.44 -21.85
N ASP A 130 -9.02 -12.76 -22.04
CA ASP A 130 -8.68 -13.68 -20.96
C ASP A 130 -7.48 -14.54 -21.37
N LEU A 131 -6.68 -14.93 -20.39
CA LEU A 131 -5.48 -15.73 -20.57
C LEU A 131 -5.49 -16.86 -19.55
N PRO A 132 -5.03 -18.09 -19.88
CA PRO A 132 -4.89 -19.16 -18.89
C PRO A 132 -4.04 -18.76 -17.68
N ILE A 133 -3.09 -17.84 -17.88
CA ILE A 133 -2.18 -17.29 -16.87
C ILE A 133 -2.52 -15.83 -16.49
N ALA A 134 -3.80 -15.44 -16.58
CA ALA A 134 -4.27 -14.08 -16.36
C ALA A 134 -3.76 -13.45 -15.05
N ALA A 135 -3.81 -14.20 -13.94
CA ALA A 135 -3.38 -13.68 -12.66
C ALA A 135 -1.85 -13.46 -12.56
N LEU A 136 -1.05 -14.31 -13.24
CA LEU A 136 0.40 -14.11 -13.35
C LEU A 136 0.74 -12.91 -14.23
N TYR A 137 -0.06 -12.67 -15.28
CA TYR A 137 0.05 -11.47 -16.10
C TYR A 137 -0.15 -10.21 -15.26
N ILE A 138 -1.16 -10.18 -14.38
CA ILE A 138 -1.40 -9.03 -13.48
C ILE A 138 -0.20 -8.78 -12.58
N LEU A 139 0.36 -9.82 -11.95
CA LEU A 139 1.57 -9.69 -11.12
C LEU A 139 2.75 -9.15 -11.94
N ALA A 140 3.04 -9.74 -13.11
CA ALA A 140 4.15 -9.31 -13.95
C ALA A 140 4.02 -7.85 -14.39
N VAL A 141 2.83 -7.40 -14.74
CA VAL A 141 2.57 -6.03 -15.16
C VAL A 141 2.66 -5.07 -13.95
N ALA A 142 2.19 -5.46 -12.77
CA ALA A 142 2.37 -4.69 -11.55
C ALA A 142 3.86 -4.48 -11.22
N SER A 143 4.68 -5.55 -11.30
CA SER A 143 6.13 -5.44 -11.07
C SER A 143 6.80 -4.45 -12.02
N VAL A 144 6.36 -4.38 -13.28
CA VAL A 144 6.90 -3.42 -14.27
C VAL A 144 6.59 -1.97 -13.87
N GLY A 145 5.42 -1.72 -13.27
CA GLY A 145 5.03 -0.39 -12.78
C GLY A 145 5.98 0.15 -11.71
N ILE A 146 6.50 -0.71 -10.82
CA ILE A 146 7.45 -0.36 -9.75
C ILE A 146 8.74 0.25 -10.33
N TYR A 147 9.23 -0.27 -11.46
CA TYR A 147 10.42 0.27 -12.13
C TYR A 147 10.24 1.74 -12.55
N GLY A 148 9.01 2.15 -12.92
CA GLY A 148 8.72 3.54 -13.24
C GLY A 148 9.05 4.49 -12.10
N ILE A 149 8.72 4.11 -10.85
CA ILE A 149 8.97 4.93 -9.65
C ILE A 149 10.47 5.01 -9.33
N VAL A 150 11.20 3.89 -9.47
CA VAL A 150 12.66 3.86 -9.22
C VAL A 150 13.41 4.67 -10.26
N LEU A 151 13.08 4.49 -11.53
CA LEU A 151 13.68 5.23 -12.64
C LEU A 151 13.41 6.72 -12.52
N ALA A 152 12.24 7.12 -11.99
CA ALA A 152 11.94 8.51 -11.68
C ALA A 152 12.88 9.10 -10.61
N GLY A 153 13.07 8.36 -9.50
CA GLY A 153 13.98 8.76 -8.43
C GLY A 153 15.44 8.86 -8.90
N TRP A 154 15.89 7.92 -9.73
CA TRP A 154 17.24 7.92 -10.30
C TRP A 154 17.46 9.04 -11.33
N SER A 155 16.54 9.18 -12.30
CA SER A 155 16.67 10.15 -13.39
C SER A 155 16.63 11.60 -12.93
N SER A 156 16.03 11.87 -11.76
CA SER A 156 15.95 13.19 -11.12
C SER A 156 17.31 13.85 -10.86
N GLY A 157 18.41 13.09 -10.77
CA GLY A 157 19.76 13.64 -10.59
C GLY A 157 20.03 14.25 -9.20
N SER A 158 19.22 13.89 -8.21
CA SER A 158 19.33 14.29 -6.81
C SER A 158 19.27 13.06 -5.90
N THR A 159 20.04 13.07 -4.81
CA THR A 159 20.11 11.93 -3.86
C THR A 159 18.83 11.77 -3.04
N TYR A 160 18.08 12.84 -2.81
CA TYR A 160 16.88 12.80 -2.00
C TYR A 160 15.71 12.06 -2.68
N PRO A 161 15.31 12.39 -3.94
CA PRO A 161 14.33 11.60 -4.69
C PRO A 161 14.73 10.15 -4.88
N LEU A 162 16.04 9.89 -5.04
CA LEU A 162 16.57 8.54 -5.16
C LEU A 162 16.33 7.71 -3.90
N LEU A 163 16.59 8.26 -2.71
CA LEU A 163 16.31 7.58 -1.44
C LEU A 163 14.82 7.29 -1.25
N GLY A 164 13.94 8.24 -1.60
CA GLY A 164 12.49 8.04 -1.59
C GLY A 164 12.04 6.93 -2.54
N GLY A 165 12.56 6.93 -3.77
CA GLY A 165 12.28 5.91 -4.79
C GLY A 165 12.77 4.51 -4.40
N LEU A 166 13.97 4.40 -3.80
CA LEU A 166 14.51 3.10 -3.33
C LEU A 166 13.69 2.51 -2.17
N ARG A 167 13.23 3.35 -1.24
CA ARG A 167 12.34 2.91 -0.14
C ARG A 167 11.00 2.43 -0.67
N SER A 168 10.42 3.19 -1.60
CA SER A 168 9.17 2.82 -2.29
C SER A 168 9.28 1.45 -2.97
N CYS A 169 10.37 1.23 -3.71
CA CYS A 169 10.65 -0.03 -4.38
C CYS A 169 10.78 -1.21 -3.43
N ALA A 170 11.59 -1.05 -2.38
CA ALA A 170 11.76 -2.09 -1.37
C ALA A 170 10.43 -2.44 -0.68
N GLN A 171 9.57 -1.45 -0.45
CA GLN A 171 8.22 -1.66 0.05
C GLN A 171 7.38 -2.45 -0.95
N MET A 172 7.15 -1.92 -2.15
CA MET A 172 6.25 -2.55 -3.13
C MET A 172 6.67 -4.01 -3.41
N ILE A 173 7.95 -4.27 -3.66
CA ILE A 173 8.47 -5.64 -3.88
C ILE A 173 8.18 -6.56 -2.68
N SER A 174 8.36 -6.08 -1.45
CA SER A 174 8.12 -6.90 -0.25
C SER A 174 6.65 -7.27 -0.09
N TYR A 175 5.74 -6.35 -0.42
CA TYR A 175 4.30 -6.57 -0.34
C TYR A 175 3.76 -7.36 -1.54
N GLU A 176 4.40 -7.26 -2.70
CA GLU A 176 4.11 -8.05 -3.89
C GLU A 176 4.35 -9.54 -3.66
N ILE A 177 5.42 -9.92 -2.95
CA ILE A 177 5.68 -11.32 -2.57
C ILE A 177 4.55 -11.86 -1.68
N ALA A 178 4.13 -11.09 -0.67
CA ALA A 178 3.03 -11.48 0.21
C ALA A 178 1.69 -11.57 -0.54
N MET A 179 1.45 -10.65 -1.48
CA MET A 179 0.29 -10.64 -2.36
C MET A 179 0.25 -11.89 -3.26
N GLY A 180 1.38 -12.26 -3.87
CA GLY A 180 1.50 -13.47 -4.69
C GLY A 180 1.24 -14.75 -3.90
N ALA A 181 1.71 -14.82 -2.65
CA ALA A 181 1.42 -15.95 -1.76
C ALA A 181 -0.07 -16.04 -1.39
N ALA A 182 -0.76 -14.90 -1.21
CA ALA A 182 -2.21 -14.87 -1.00
C ALA A 182 -2.98 -15.38 -2.23
N PHE A 183 -2.52 -15.04 -3.44
CA PHE A 183 -3.09 -15.52 -4.70
C PHE A 183 -2.93 -17.03 -4.91
N ALA A 184 -1.78 -17.60 -4.51
CA ALA A 184 -1.54 -19.03 -4.64
C ALA A 184 -2.63 -19.88 -3.95
N SER A 185 -3.15 -19.41 -2.80
CA SER A 185 -4.26 -20.09 -2.09
C SER A 185 -5.55 -20.08 -2.91
N VAL A 186 -5.83 -18.97 -3.61
CA VAL A 186 -6.99 -18.83 -4.49
C VAL A 186 -6.88 -19.79 -5.68
N PHE A 187 -5.71 -19.86 -6.32
CA PHE A 187 -5.48 -20.73 -7.48
C PHE A 187 -5.59 -22.21 -7.14
N LEU A 188 -5.11 -22.62 -5.97
CA LEU A 188 -5.27 -24.01 -5.49
C LEU A 188 -6.74 -24.38 -5.29
N TYR A 189 -7.57 -23.42 -4.87
CA TYR A 189 -8.98 -23.67 -4.64
C TYR A 189 -9.80 -23.65 -5.95
N SER A 190 -9.58 -22.66 -6.81
CA SER A 190 -10.23 -22.54 -8.12
C SER A 190 -9.79 -23.61 -9.12
N GLY A 191 -8.55 -24.10 -9.02
CA GLY A 191 -7.94 -25.01 -10.00
C GLY A 191 -7.53 -24.33 -11.31
N SER A 192 -7.54 -22.99 -11.35
CA SER A 192 -7.23 -22.17 -12.53
C SER A 192 -6.61 -20.83 -12.14
N MET A 193 -5.84 -20.23 -13.06
CA MET A 193 -5.31 -18.87 -12.97
C MET A 193 -5.98 -17.88 -13.94
N SER A 194 -6.99 -18.31 -14.72
CA SER A 194 -7.83 -17.44 -15.55
C SER A 194 -8.81 -16.64 -14.68
N THR A 195 -9.03 -15.37 -14.99
CA THR A 195 -9.91 -14.52 -14.16
C THR A 195 -11.39 -14.86 -14.36
N SER A 196 -11.79 -15.28 -15.56
CA SER A 196 -13.18 -15.66 -15.84
C SER A 196 -13.58 -16.94 -15.12
N THR A 197 -12.74 -17.98 -15.23
CA THR A 197 -12.94 -19.27 -14.58
C THR A 197 -12.91 -19.18 -13.05
N ILE A 198 -12.06 -18.31 -12.48
CA ILE A 198 -12.06 -18.03 -11.05
C ILE A 198 -13.41 -17.46 -10.60
N VAL A 199 -13.97 -16.49 -11.34
CA VAL A 199 -15.28 -15.90 -11.02
C VAL A 199 -16.41 -16.92 -11.18
N GLU A 200 -16.31 -17.82 -12.14
CA GLU A 200 -17.26 -18.93 -12.32
C GLU A 200 -17.20 -19.95 -11.18
N ALA A 201 -16.00 -20.28 -10.71
CA ALA A 201 -15.80 -21.17 -9.56
C ALA A 201 -16.35 -20.59 -8.25
N GLN A 202 -16.55 -19.27 -8.17
CA GLN A 202 -17.21 -18.57 -7.06
C GLN A 202 -18.74 -18.56 -7.15
N ALA A 203 -19.33 -19.42 -8.00
CA ALA A 203 -20.77 -19.49 -8.20
C ALA A 203 -21.56 -19.90 -6.96
N ASP A 204 -21.01 -20.87 -6.22
CA ASP A 204 -21.56 -21.28 -4.93
C ASP A 204 -21.13 -20.26 -3.88
N ARG A 205 -19.91 -20.33 -3.33
CA ARG A 205 -19.49 -19.42 -2.26
C ARG A 205 -18.38 -18.47 -2.68
N TRP A 206 -18.44 -17.24 -2.16
CA TRP A 206 -17.38 -16.26 -2.31
C TRP A 206 -16.12 -16.69 -1.56
N TYR A 207 -14.96 -16.42 -2.16
CA TYR A 207 -13.69 -16.81 -1.55
C TYR A 207 -13.32 -15.95 -0.34
N VAL A 208 -13.95 -14.79 -0.12
CA VAL A 208 -13.83 -14.10 1.18
C VAL A 208 -14.20 -15.00 2.36
N LEU A 209 -15.24 -15.83 2.21
CA LEU A 209 -15.72 -16.69 3.29
C LEU A 209 -14.88 -17.97 3.42
N LEU A 210 -14.38 -18.48 2.30
CA LEU A 210 -13.60 -19.73 2.26
C LEU A 210 -12.12 -19.51 2.57
N LEU A 211 -11.56 -18.37 2.14
CA LEU A 211 -10.15 -18.00 2.26
C LEU A 211 -10.00 -16.65 3.00
N PRO A 212 -10.52 -16.52 4.23
CA PRO A 212 -10.52 -15.24 4.94
C PRO A 212 -9.10 -14.74 5.25
N VAL A 213 -8.16 -15.65 5.54
CA VAL A 213 -6.76 -15.28 5.80
C VAL A 213 -6.09 -14.74 4.53
N SER A 214 -6.26 -15.40 3.40
CA SER A 214 -5.76 -14.90 2.10
C SER A 214 -6.37 -13.53 1.77
N PHE A 215 -7.66 -13.34 2.02
CA PHE A 215 -8.32 -12.07 1.79
C PHE A 215 -7.77 -10.96 2.69
N LEU A 216 -7.60 -11.21 4.00
CA LEU A 216 -7.04 -10.22 4.92
C LEU A 216 -5.60 -9.84 4.56
N ILE A 217 -4.77 -10.82 4.20
CA ILE A 217 -3.41 -10.57 3.73
C ILE A 217 -3.46 -9.72 2.47
N TYR A 218 -4.34 -10.06 1.52
CA TYR A 218 -4.52 -9.30 0.29
C TYR A 218 -4.93 -7.85 0.54
N ILE A 219 -5.88 -7.60 1.45
CA ILE A 219 -6.30 -6.24 1.83
C ILE A 219 -5.13 -5.44 2.41
N VAL A 220 -4.27 -6.05 3.22
CA VAL A 220 -3.09 -5.35 3.74
C VAL A 220 -2.07 -5.11 2.62
N THR A 221 -1.83 -6.08 1.75
CA THR A 221 -0.83 -5.97 0.68
C THR A 221 -1.24 -5.02 -0.43
N MET A 222 -2.53 -4.93 -0.78
CA MET A 222 -3.02 -3.98 -1.77
C MET A 222 -2.86 -2.53 -1.32
N VAL A 223 -2.93 -2.26 -0.01
CA VAL A 223 -2.64 -0.92 0.55
C VAL A 223 -1.14 -0.64 0.48
N GLY A 224 -0.30 -1.65 0.76
CA GLY A 224 1.16 -1.54 0.64
C GLY A 224 1.63 -1.26 -0.79
N GLU A 225 0.97 -1.88 -1.78
CA GLU A 225 1.29 -1.77 -3.21
C GLU A 225 0.91 -0.41 -3.81
N THR A 226 -0.16 0.20 -3.32
CA THR A 226 -0.68 1.47 -3.85
C THR A 226 0.00 2.71 -3.26
N ASN A 227 0.95 2.53 -2.33
CA ASN A 227 1.68 3.60 -1.65
C ASN A 227 0.75 4.67 -1.04
N ARG A 228 -0.43 4.28 -0.54
CA ARG A 228 -1.40 5.19 0.06
C ARG A 228 -1.38 5.12 1.57
N ALA A 229 -1.75 6.23 2.21
CA ALA A 229 -1.85 6.32 3.66
C ALA A 229 -2.77 5.20 4.18
N PRO A 230 -2.34 4.42 5.18
CA PRO A 230 -1.23 4.66 6.13
C PRO A 230 0.19 4.28 5.66
N PHE A 231 0.37 3.73 4.45
CA PHE A 231 1.62 3.20 3.90
C PHE A 231 2.20 4.07 2.76
N ASP A 232 2.16 5.40 2.93
CA ASP A 232 2.55 6.41 1.94
C ASP A 232 4.03 6.86 2.00
N MET A 233 4.96 5.91 2.09
CA MET A 233 6.42 6.20 2.11
C MET A 233 6.91 7.17 1.01
N PRO A 234 6.44 7.08 -0.25
CA PRO A 234 6.94 7.94 -1.33
C PRO A 234 6.30 9.33 -1.36
N GLU A 235 5.15 9.53 -0.70
CA GLU A 235 4.40 10.79 -0.66
C GLU A 235 4.50 11.49 0.71
N SER A 236 5.12 10.85 1.71
CA SER A 236 5.19 11.37 3.07
C SER A 236 6.02 12.65 3.15
N GLU A 237 5.33 13.79 3.14
CA GLU A 237 5.91 15.12 3.37
C GLU A 237 6.67 15.25 4.70
N GLY A 238 6.36 14.38 5.68
CA GLY A 238 6.99 14.37 6.99
C GLY A 238 8.16 13.39 7.15
N ASP A 239 8.47 12.61 6.11
CA ASP A 239 9.65 11.72 6.06
C ASP A 239 10.65 12.26 5.02
N LEU A 240 11.72 11.51 4.75
CA LEU A 240 12.68 11.82 3.70
C LEU A 240 11.95 12.02 2.35
N VAL A 241 11.94 13.28 1.88
CA VAL A 241 11.61 13.83 0.54
C VAL A 241 10.82 12.90 -0.41
N GLY A 242 9.65 13.38 -0.86
CA GLY A 242 8.62 12.62 -1.58
C GLY A 242 8.91 12.08 -3.00
N GLY A 243 10.07 11.45 -3.22
CA GLY A 243 10.37 10.67 -4.44
C GLY A 243 10.18 11.46 -5.73
N PHE A 244 9.32 10.95 -6.63
CA PHE A 244 9.04 11.57 -7.93
C PHE A 244 8.26 12.90 -7.82
N ASN A 245 7.69 13.24 -6.66
CA ASN A 245 6.88 14.44 -6.49
C ASN A 245 7.70 15.74 -6.51
N THR A 246 9.03 15.69 -6.33
CA THR A 246 9.84 16.89 -6.15
C THR A 246 10.34 17.51 -7.44
N GLU A 247 10.80 16.69 -8.39
CA GLU A 247 11.43 17.19 -9.61
C GLU A 247 10.45 17.27 -10.79
N TYR A 248 9.42 16.42 -10.80
CA TYR A 248 8.48 16.34 -11.91
C TYR A 248 7.42 17.45 -11.88
N SER A 249 7.16 18.06 -13.04
CA SER A 249 6.10 19.07 -13.24
C SER A 249 5.07 18.63 -14.30
N SER A 250 3.98 19.39 -14.40
CA SER A 250 3.00 19.33 -15.49
C SER A 250 2.48 17.91 -15.75
N ILE A 251 2.45 17.49 -17.03
CA ILE A 251 1.91 16.21 -17.49
C ILE A 251 2.71 15.00 -16.98
N LYS A 252 4.03 15.12 -16.79
CA LYS A 252 4.86 14.00 -16.31
C LYS A 252 4.54 13.66 -14.86
N PHE A 253 4.37 14.68 -14.02
CA PHE A 253 3.85 14.52 -12.66
C PHE A 253 2.44 13.93 -12.68
N ALA A 254 1.57 14.47 -13.56
CA ALA A 254 0.20 13.99 -13.68
C ALA A 254 0.13 12.51 -14.05
N MET A 255 1.04 12.01 -14.91
CA MET A 255 1.11 10.59 -15.29
C MET A 255 1.48 9.67 -14.12
N PHE A 256 2.39 10.07 -13.23
CA PHE A 256 2.67 9.26 -12.03
C PHE A 256 1.48 9.20 -11.09
N MET A 257 0.87 10.34 -10.78
CA MET A 257 -0.33 10.37 -9.94
C MET A 257 -1.45 9.56 -10.58
N LEU A 258 -1.64 9.71 -11.89
CA LEU A 258 -2.62 8.94 -12.64
C LEU A 258 -2.34 7.44 -12.54
N ALA A 259 -1.09 7.01 -12.72
CA ALA A 259 -0.70 5.61 -12.60
C ALA A 259 -0.98 5.03 -11.21
N GLU A 260 -0.70 5.78 -10.13
CA GLU A 260 -1.02 5.35 -8.76
C GLU A 260 -2.53 5.20 -8.53
N TYR A 261 -3.33 6.16 -9.00
CA TYR A 261 -4.79 6.07 -8.88
C TYR A 261 -5.37 4.93 -9.74
N ILE A 262 -4.83 4.70 -10.95
CA ILE A 262 -5.22 3.54 -11.75
C ILE A 262 -4.84 2.26 -11.02
N ASN A 263 -3.63 2.17 -10.46
CA ASN A 263 -3.19 0.99 -9.72
C ASN A 263 -4.14 0.72 -8.53
N MET A 264 -4.57 1.76 -7.81
CA MET A 264 -5.58 1.63 -6.75
C MET A 264 -6.91 1.04 -7.24
N VAL A 265 -7.39 1.48 -8.41
CA VAL A 265 -8.58 0.91 -9.04
C VAL A 265 -8.33 -0.53 -9.47
N THR A 266 -7.15 -0.83 -10.04
CA THR A 266 -6.77 -2.16 -10.50
C THR A 266 -6.66 -3.16 -9.35
N VAL A 267 -5.95 -2.86 -8.26
CA VAL A 267 -5.86 -3.77 -7.11
C VAL A 267 -7.22 -3.96 -6.45
N SER A 268 -8.07 -2.93 -6.42
CA SER A 268 -9.45 -3.06 -5.94
C SER A 268 -10.25 -3.99 -6.84
N ALA A 269 -10.14 -3.83 -8.16
CA ALA A 269 -10.79 -4.69 -9.13
C ALA A 269 -10.32 -6.15 -9.01
N VAL A 270 -9.03 -6.38 -8.76
CA VAL A 270 -8.46 -7.72 -8.52
C VAL A 270 -8.99 -8.33 -7.21
N ALA A 271 -9.18 -7.55 -6.15
CA ALA A 271 -9.88 -8.05 -4.95
C ALA A 271 -11.32 -8.47 -5.27
N VAL A 272 -12.03 -7.66 -6.08
CA VAL A 272 -13.41 -7.98 -6.48
C VAL A 272 -13.47 -9.29 -7.26
N THR A 273 -12.57 -9.48 -8.23
CA THR A 273 -12.55 -10.68 -9.07
C THR A 273 -12.10 -11.93 -8.33
N LEU A 274 -11.06 -11.84 -7.50
CA LEU A 274 -10.49 -13.01 -6.85
C LEU A 274 -11.23 -13.42 -5.58
N PHE A 275 -11.82 -12.48 -4.84
CA PHE A 275 -12.41 -12.79 -3.53
C PHE A 275 -13.91 -12.55 -3.42
N LEU A 276 -14.43 -11.50 -4.06
CA LEU A 276 -15.82 -11.06 -3.91
C LEU A 276 -16.75 -11.54 -5.04
N GLY A 277 -16.41 -12.59 -5.77
CA GLY A 277 -17.30 -13.17 -6.79
C GLY A 277 -17.41 -12.34 -8.08
N GLY A 278 -16.47 -11.42 -8.35
CA GLY A 278 -16.42 -10.63 -9.57
C GLY A 278 -17.71 -9.83 -9.82
N TRP A 279 -18.25 -9.99 -11.03
CA TRP A 279 -19.49 -9.36 -11.49
C TRP A 279 -20.77 -10.00 -10.95
N ARG A 280 -20.69 -11.18 -10.28
CA ARG A 280 -21.88 -11.88 -9.79
C ARG A 280 -22.54 -11.14 -8.64
N ALA A 281 -23.86 -11.23 -8.51
CA ALA A 281 -24.58 -10.62 -7.40
C ALA A 281 -24.11 -11.17 -6.02
N PRO A 282 -24.16 -10.36 -4.95
CA PRO A 282 -23.94 -10.81 -3.58
C PRO A 282 -24.80 -12.00 -3.17
N TRP A 283 -24.20 -13.01 -2.54
CA TRP A 283 -24.93 -14.03 -1.79
C TRP A 283 -25.62 -13.31 -0.62
N PRO A 284 -26.97 -13.19 -0.55
CA PRO A 284 -28.04 -14.11 -0.96
C PRO A 284 -28.97 -13.58 -2.08
N VAL A 285 -28.68 -12.42 -2.67
CA VAL A 285 -29.52 -11.77 -3.71
C VAL A 285 -29.57 -12.62 -4.97
N SER A 286 -28.50 -13.35 -5.29
CA SER A 286 -28.46 -14.31 -6.40
C SER A 286 -29.45 -15.47 -6.25
N THR A 287 -29.86 -15.82 -5.03
CA THR A 287 -30.81 -16.91 -4.75
C THR A 287 -32.26 -16.43 -4.82
N PHE A 288 -32.52 -15.16 -4.48
CA PHE A 288 -33.88 -14.58 -4.50
C PHE A 288 -34.25 -13.97 -5.85
N TRP A 289 -33.26 -13.58 -6.68
CA TRP A 289 -33.50 -12.94 -7.96
C TRP A 289 -32.67 -13.58 -9.06
N GLU A 290 -33.29 -14.50 -9.80
CA GLU A 290 -32.67 -15.21 -10.93
C GLU A 290 -32.17 -14.26 -12.04
N GLY A 291 -32.83 -13.11 -12.21
CA GLY A 291 -32.45 -12.05 -13.16
C GLY A 291 -31.27 -11.17 -12.74
N ALA A 292 -30.75 -11.28 -11.52
CA ALA A 292 -29.73 -10.37 -10.99
C ALA A 292 -28.36 -10.47 -11.69
N ASN A 293 -28.12 -11.57 -12.41
CA ASN A 293 -26.87 -11.85 -13.11
C ASN A 293 -26.97 -11.68 -14.64
N HIS A 294 -28.09 -11.19 -15.16
CA HIS A 294 -28.31 -11.06 -16.59
C HIS A 294 -28.24 -9.60 -17.08
N GLY A 295 -27.80 -9.42 -18.33
CA GLY A 295 -27.78 -8.11 -18.99
C GLY A 295 -26.73 -7.15 -18.42
N TRP A 296 -27.15 -5.93 -18.01
CA TRP A 296 -26.23 -4.89 -17.51
C TRP A 296 -26.04 -4.90 -15.99
N TRP A 297 -26.81 -5.72 -15.25
CA TRP A 297 -26.69 -5.86 -13.80
C TRP A 297 -25.31 -6.32 -13.32
N PRO A 298 -24.63 -7.30 -13.97
CA PRO A 298 -23.27 -7.70 -13.64
C PRO A 298 -22.28 -6.54 -13.51
N MET A 299 -22.34 -5.58 -14.44
CA MET A 299 -21.48 -4.40 -14.45
C MET A 299 -21.75 -3.49 -13.25
N LEU A 300 -23.01 -3.35 -12.86
CA LEU A 300 -23.41 -2.55 -11.69
C LEU A 300 -22.94 -3.19 -10.38
N TRP A 301 -23.05 -4.53 -10.25
CA TRP A 301 -22.53 -5.24 -9.09
C TRP A 301 -21.02 -5.12 -8.98
N PHE A 302 -20.31 -5.32 -10.10
CA PHE A 302 -18.87 -5.14 -10.16
C PHE A 302 -18.48 -3.71 -9.73
N THR A 303 -19.11 -2.70 -10.32
CA THR A 303 -18.83 -1.29 -10.02
C THR A 303 -19.18 -0.94 -8.58
N GLY A 304 -20.28 -1.47 -8.02
CA GLY A 304 -20.65 -1.25 -6.62
C GLY A 304 -19.62 -1.82 -5.65
N LYS A 305 -19.13 -3.04 -5.90
CA LYS A 305 -18.07 -3.67 -5.09
C LYS A 305 -16.74 -2.92 -5.21
N LEU A 306 -16.39 -2.52 -6.44
CA LEU A 306 -15.21 -1.70 -6.73
C LEU A 306 -15.26 -0.39 -5.92
N LEU A 307 -16.37 0.34 -6.00
CA LEU A 307 -16.56 1.59 -5.25
C LEU A 307 -16.54 1.38 -3.74
N THR A 308 -16.99 0.22 -3.24
CA THR A 308 -16.92 -0.12 -1.81
C THR A 308 -15.48 -0.29 -1.35
N LEU A 309 -14.63 -0.96 -2.14
CA LEU A 309 -13.20 -1.09 -1.83
C LEU A 309 -12.46 0.24 -1.96
N LEU A 310 -12.78 1.04 -2.98
CA LEU A 310 -12.26 2.41 -3.11
C LEU A 310 -12.66 3.29 -1.93
N PHE A 311 -13.90 3.17 -1.45
CA PHE A 311 -14.32 3.84 -0.21
C PHE A 311 -13.51 3.34 0.99
N GLY A 312 -13.19 2.03 1.05
CA GLY A 312 -12.28 1.46 2.03
C GLY A 312 -10.92 2.16 2.06
N PHE A 313 -10.28 2.39 0.91
CA PHE A 313 -9.03 3.16 0.82
C PHE A 313 -9.15 4.56 1.42
N VAL A 314 -10.21 5.28 1.03
CA VAL A 314 -10.47 6.64 1.52
C VAL A 314 -10.72 6.65 3.03
N TRP A 315 -11.42 5.63 3.54
CA TRP A 315 -11.69 5.49 4.96
C TRP A 315 -10.40 5.19 5.75
N LEU A 316 -9.56 4.26 5.27
CA LEU A 316 -8.27 3.97 5.89
C LEU A 316 -7.40 5.23 5.97
N ARG A 317 -7.35 6.03 4.89
CA ARG A 317 -6.65 7.32 4.87
C ARG A 317 -7.18 8.30 5.92
N GLY A 318 -8.50 8.37 6.11
CA GLY A 318 -9.13 9.30 7.04
C GLY A 318 -9.02 8.90 8.52
N THR A 319 -8.69 7.64 8.83
CA THR A 319 -8.76 7.09 10.19
C THR A 319 -7.42 6.64 10.77
N LEU A 320 -6.51 6.14 9.95
CA LEU A 320 -5.26 5.56 10.43
C LEU A 320 -4.11 6.56 10.39
N PRO A 321 -3.24 6.56 11.42
CA PRO A 321 -1.99 7.31 11.37
C PRO A 321 -1.00 6.66 10.40
N ARG A 322 -0.04 7.45 9.91
CA ARG A 322 1.06 6.95 9.09
C ARG A 322 1.95 6.00 9.89
N VAL A 323 2.39 4.92 9.25
CA VAL A 323 3.29 3.92 9.83
C VAL A 323 4.73 4.18 9.38
N ARG A 324 5.71 3.96 10.26
CA ARG A 324 7.14 4.09 9.92
C ARG A 324 7.61 2.93 9.03
N TYR A 325 8.55 3.21 8.12
CA TYR A 325 9.14 2.23 7.19
C TYR A 325 9.57 0.92 7.87
N ASP A 326 10.30 1.02 8.98
CA ASP A 326 10.82 -0.16 9.67
C ASP A 326 9.71 -1.06 10.24
N GLN A 327 8.61 -0.46 10.70
CA GLN A 327 7.45 -1.21 11.20
C GLN A 327 6.70 -1.86 10.04
N LEU A 328 6.56 -1.13 8.93
CA LEU A 328 5.95 -1.62 7.71
C LEU A 328 6.72 -2.82 7.13
N MET A 329 8.05 -2.75 7.07
CA MET A 329 8.88 -3.84 6.58
C MET A 329 8.84 -5.05 7.53
N LYS A 330 8.81 -4.83 8.85
CA LYS A 330 8.62 -5.90 9.84
C LYS A 330 7.27 -6.60 9.67
N LEU A 331 6.19 -5.85 9.40
CA LEU A 331 4.86 -6.42 9.17
C LEU A 331 4.88 -7.35 7.94
N GLY A 332 5.41 -6.89 6.81
CA GLY A 332 5.53 -7.69 5.59
C GLY A 332 6.35 -8.97 5.81
N TRP A 333 7.59 -8.83 6.26
CA TRP A 333 8.55 -9.93 6.34
C TRP A 333 8.36 -10.89 7.52
N LYS A 334 7.94 -10.39 8.69
CA LYS A 334 7.81 -11.23 9.90
C LYS A 334 6.40 -11.74 10.13
N VAL A 335 5.38 -11.11 9.54
CA VAL A 335 3.98 -11.47 9.79
C VAL A 335 3.30 -11.94 8.51
N LEU A 336 3.20 -11.08 7.48
CA LEU A 336 2.38 -11.39 6.30
C LEU A 336 2.91 -12.58 5.50
N ILE A 337 4.21 -12.62 5.21
CA ILE A 337 4.82 -13.73 4.42
C ILE A 337 4.75 -15.07 5.19
N PRO A 338 5.16 -15.18 6.47
CA PRO A 338 5.05 -16.45 7.19
C PRO A 338 3.60 -16.92 7.34
N VAL A 339 2.67 -16.02 7.64
CA VAL A 339 1.25 -16.38 7.80
C VAL A 339 0.64 -16.82 6.46
N SER A 340 0.98 -16.16 5.35
CA SER A 340 0.48 -16.56 4.02
C SER A 340 1.00 -17.94 3.62
N LEU A 341 2.27 -18.25 3.92
CA LEU A 341 2.84 -19.57 3.63
C LEU A 341 2.20 -20.68 4.47
N VAL A 342 2.02 -20.47 5.77
CA VAL A 342 1.34 -21.45 6.64
C VAL A 342 -0.10 -21.67 6.17
N TRP A 343 -0.81 -20.59 5.82
CA TRP A 343 -2.16 -20.69 5.30
C TRP A 343 -2.22 -21.41 3.95
N LEU A 344 -1.30 -21.11 3.04
CA LEU A 344 -1.19 -21.80 1.75
C LEU A 344 -1.00 -23.30 1.93
N MET A 345 -0.12 -23.71 2.85
CA MET A 345 0.09 -25.11 3.18
C MET A 345 -1.18 -25.75 3.74
N ALA A 346 -1.89 -25.06 4.63
CA ALA A 346 -3.17 -25.55 5.16
C ALA A 346 -4.21 -25.76 4.06
N VAL A 347 -4.38 -24.79 3.15
CA VAL A 347 -5.30 -24.88 2.01
C VAL A 347 -4.90 -26.02 1.05
N ALA A 348 -3.60 -26.18 0.78
CA ALA A 348 -3.08 -27.28 -0.03
C ALA A 348 -3.40 -28.65 0.59
N THR A 349 -3.19 -28.81 1.90
CA THR A 349 -3.50 -30.06 2.63
C THR A 349 -4.99 -30.35 2.60
N VAL A 350 -5.85 -29.35 2.86
CA VAL A 350 -7.31 -29.49 2.76
C VAL A 350 -7.72 -29.96 1.38
N ARG A 351 -7.13 -29.39 0.32
CA ARG A 351 -7.47 -29.79 -1.04
C ARG A 351 -7.00 -31.20 -1.36
N ALA A 352 -5.81 -31.59 -0.92
CA ALA A 352 -5.30 -32.95 -1.10
C ALA A 352 -6.20 -33.99 -0.42
N LEU A 353 -6.60 -33.75 0.84
CA LEU A 353 -7.51 -34.64 1.57
C LEU A 353 -8.90 -34.70 0.91
N ARG A 354 -9.41 -33.57 0.41
CA ARG A 354 -10.68 -33.55 -0.31
C ARG A 354 -10.62 -34.35 -1.62
N ASN A 355 -9.48 -34.34 -2.31
CA ASN A 355 -9.28 -35.15 -3.53
C ASN A 355 -9.26 -36.66 -3.23
N GLU A 356 -8.86 -37.06 -2.02
CA GLU A 356 -8.91 -38.45 -1.54
C GLU A 356 -10.28 -38.85 -0.93
N ASN A 357 -11.30 -37.99 -1.04
CA ASN A 357 -12.67 -38.20 -0.53
C ASN A 357 -12.81 -38.36 0.99
N TYR A 358 -11.93 -37.75 1.80
CA TYR A 358 -12.17 -37.64 3.23
C TYR A 358 -13.38 -36.75 3.54
N ASP A 359 -14.15 -37.10 4.59
CA ASP A 359 -15.32 -36.32 5.00
C ASP A 359 -14.91 -34.95 5.56
N PHE A 360 -15.80 -33.96 5.46
CA PHE A 360 -15.54 -32.59 5.91
C PHE A 360 -15.20 -32.53 7.42
N ALA A 361 -15.81 -33.43 8.21
CA ALA A 361 -15.52 -33.59 9.63
C ALA A 361 -14.08 -34.05 9.89
N ASP A 362 -13.58 -35.00 9.10
CA ASP A 362 -12.21 -35.52 9.21
C ASP A 362 -11.19 -34.43 8.81
N ILE A 363 -11.47 -33.71 7.73
CA ILE A 363 -10.65 -32.57 7.28
C ILE A 363 -10.57 -31.49 8.38
N ALA A 364 -11.70 -31.15 9.01
CA ALA A 364 -11.73 -30.18 10.10
C ALA A 364 -10.93 -30.67 11.33
N LEU A 365 -11.00 -31.95 11.65
CA LEU A 365 -10.21 -32.58 12.72
C LEU A 365 -8.71 -32.58 12.43
N TYR A 366 -8.27 -32.85 11.21
CA TYR A 366 -6.86 -32.80 10.84
C TYR A 366 -6.30 -31.38 10.90
N ILE A 367 -7.06 -30.37 10.47
CA ILE A 367 -6.66 -28.96 10.60
C ILE A 367 -6.60 -28.57 12.09
N ALA A 368 -7.64 -28.89 12.86
CA ALA A 368 -7.68 -28.58 14.28
C ALA A 368 -6.53 -29.27 15.03
N GLY A 369 -6.23 -30.53 14.69
CA GLY A 369 -5.08 -31.27 15.20
C GLY A 369 -3.74 -30.65 14.80
N GLY A 370 -3.58 -30.24 13.53
CA GLY A 370 -2.38 -29.56 13.05
C GLY A 370 -2.14 -28.21 13.73
N VAL A 371 -3.19 -27.42 13.91
CA VAL A 371 -3.14 -26.14 14.65
C VAL A 371 -2.84 -26.39 16.13
N LEU A 372 -3.44 -27.41 16.75
CA LEU A 372 -3.17 -27.80 18.13
C LEU A 372 -1.71 -28.24 18.31
N VAL A 373 -1.17 -29.03 17.38
CA VAL A 373 0.24 -29.44 17.39
C VAL A 373 1.17 -28.25 17.20
N LEU A 374 0.85 -27.31 16.31
CA LEU A 374 1.61 -26.07 16.17
C LEU A 374 1.56 -25.20 17.43
N LEU A 375 0.39 -25.07 18.06
CA LEU A 375 0.24 -24.36 19.33
C LEU A 375 1.00 -25.04 20.46
N LEU A 376 0.99 -26.38 20.52
CA LEU A 376 1.77 -27.17 21.48
C LEU A 376 3.27 -27.03 21.24
N LEU A 377 3.72 -27.09 19.98
CA LEU A 377 5.12 -26.86 19.62
C LEU A 377 5.56 -25.43 19.94
N SER A 378 4.71 -24.43 19.69
CA SER A 378 4.97 -23.03 20.07
C SER A 378 5.04 -22.87 21.58
N PHE A 379 4.11 -23.49 22.32
CA PHE A 379 4.08 -23.45 23.77
C PHE A 379 5.31 -24.14 24.38
N VAL A 380 5.72 -25.28 23.82
CA VAL A 380 6.95 -25.98 24.21
C VAL A 380 8.19 -25.15 23.86
N ALA A 381 8.24 -24.54 22.68
CA ALA A 381 9.33 -23.66 22.27
C ALA A 381 9.42 -22.41 23.16
N ASP A 382 8.30 -21.81 23.55
CA ASP A 382 8.24 -20.68 24.49
C ASP A 382 8.61 -21.11 25.91
N MET A 383 8.22 -22.30 26.35
CA MET A 383 8.64 -22.88 27.63
C MET A 383 10.15 -23.13 27.68
N PHE A 384 10.76 -23.53 26.56
CA PHE A 384 12.21 -23.67 26.44
C PHE A 384 12.95 -22.33 26.25
N ARG A 385 12.36 -21.36 25.55
CA ARG A 385 12.92 -20.00 25.42
C ARG A 385 12.86 -19.21 26.72
N GLY A 386 11.79 -19.37 27.51
CA GLY A 386 11.66 -18.79 28.84
C GLY A 386 12.69 -19.30 29.86
N ARG A 387 13.38 -20.42 29.57
CA ARG A 387 14.53 -20.88 30.35
C ARG A 387 15.88 -20.36 29.88
N GLY A 388 15.97 -19.83 28.65
CA GLY A 388 17.22 -19.35 28.05
C GLY A 388 17.43 -17.84 28.12
N GLN A 389 16.39 -17.05 28.44
CA GLN A 389 16.49 -15.59 28.50
C GLN A 389 16.71 -15.01 29.91
N ASP A 390 16.54 -15.81 30.97
CA ASP A 390 16.75 -15.36 32.37
C ASP A 390 18.11 -15.76 32.97
N THR A 391 19.03 -16.34 32.17
CA THR A 391 20.39 -16.73 32.62
C THR A 391 21.51 -16.07 31.82
N GLY A 392 21.25 -14.90 31.22
CA GLY A 392 22.34 -13.99 30.90
C GLY A 392 22.76 -13.30 32.19
N GLU A 393 23.94 -13.58 32.72
CA GLU A 393 24.57 -12.71 33.71
C GLU A 393 24.47 -11.26 33.21
N PRO A 394 24.10 -10.28 34.06
CA PRO A 394 24.12 -8.89 33.68
C PRO A 394 25.56 -8.55 33.30
N VAL A 395 25.83 -8.49 32.00
CA VAL A 395 27.04 -7.88 31.49
C VAL A 395 26.98 -6.44 31.98
N ASP A 396 27.87 -6.07 32.90
CA ASP A 396 28.12 -4.68 33.29
C ASP A 396 28.39 -3.90 32.01
N GLN A 397 27.34 -3.29 31.45
CA GLN A 397 27.49 -2.39 30.33
C GLN A 397 28.18 -1.15 30.90
N PRO A 398 29.33 -0.73 30.35
CA PRO A 398 29.99 0.48 30.80
C PRO A 398 29.00 1.65 30.75
N PRO A 399 29.01 2.55 31.74
CA PRO A 399 28.07 3.66 31.81
C PRO A 399 28.04 4.41 30.47
N PHE A 400 26.83 4.68 29.98
CA PHE A 400 26.62 5.38 28.72
C PHE A 400 27.36 6.72 28.75
N ASP A 401 28.40 6.84 27.92
CA ASP A 401 29.13 8.09 27.72
C ASP A 401 28.39 8.91 26.64
N PRO A 402 27.70 10.00 27.01
CA PRO A 402 26.94 10.82 26.07
C PRO A 402 27.83 11.54 25.05
N MET A 403 29.16 11.53 25.25
CA MET A 403 30.16 12.27 24.48
C MET A 403 31.22 11.37 23.84
N ALA A 404 31.01 10.06 23.75
CA ALA A 404 31.97 9.08 23.22
C ALA A 404 32.54 9.39 21.82
N GLY A 405 31.91 10.30 21.06
CA GLY A 405 32.36 10.77 19.74
C GLY A 405 32.52 12.29 19.59
N GLY A 406 32.58 13.07 20.68
CA GLY A 406 32.73 14.53 20.63
C GLY A 406 31.46 15.32 20.27
N PHE A 407 30.35 14.62 19.99
CA PHE A 407 29.02 15.22 19.81
C PHE A 407 27.99 14.48 20.67
N PRO A 408 26.96 15.17 21.20
CA PRO A 408 25.96 14.56 22.05
C PRO A 408 25.17 13.49 21.30
N VAL A 409 25.24 12.25 21.77
CA VAL A 409 24.45 11.14 21.24
C VAL A 409 23.26 10.89 22.18
N PRO A 410 22.01 10.80 21.69
CA PRO A 410 20.86 10.46 22.52
C PRO A 410 20.90 8.97 22.95
N PRO A 411 20.44 8.63 24.17
CA PRO A 411 20.45 7.26 24.67
C PRO A 411 19.47 6.36 23.90
N LEU A 412 19.84 5.10 23.71
CA LEU A 412 18.93 4.08 23.19
C LEU A 412 17.90 3.65 24.27
N PRO A 413 16.76 3.05 23.88
CA PRO A 413 15.77 2.55 24.85
C PRO A 413 16.41 1.57 25.85
N GLY A 414 16.38 1.92 27.14
CA GLY A 414 16.98 1.15 28.23
C GLY A 414 18.32 1.70 28.77
N GLN A 415 18.85 2.79 28.22
CA GLN A 415 20.06 3.46 28.73
C GLN A 415 19.69 4.72 29.54
N GLU A 416 20.25 4.83 30.75
CA GLU A 416 20.08 6.01 31.60
C GLU A 416 21.28 6.95 31.47
N LEU A 417 21.02 8.26 31.48
CA LEU A 417 22.07 9.27 31.47
C LEU A 417 22.75 9.31 32.85
N PRO A 418 24.09 9.37 32.91
CA PRO A 418 24.77 9.55 34.18
C PRO A 418 24.33 10.88 34.84
N PRO A 419 24.18 10.92 36.18
CA PRO A 419 23.72 12.12 36.87
C PRO A 419 24.69 13.28 36.62
N VAL A 420 24.20 14.34 36.00
CA VAL A 420 24.99 15.54 35.70
C VAL A 420 25.46 16.16 37.03
N PRO A 421 26.77 16.41 37.22
CA PRO A 421 27.25 17.08 38.42
C PRO A 421 26.61 18.46 38.53
N ARG A 422 25.80 18.68 39.58
CA ARG A 422 25.22 20.00 39.86
C ARG A 422 26.35 21.00 40.07
N ARG A 423 26.57 21.89 39.10
CA ARG A 423 27.48 23.03 39.23
C ARG A 423 27.00 23.87 40.42
N ARG A 424 27.84 24.02 41.45
CA ARG A 424 27.53 24.91 42.59
C ARG A 424 27.22 26.31 42.06
N PRO A 425 26.13 26.96 42.48
CA PRO A 425 25.82 28.31 42.05
C PRO A 425 26.96 29.24 42.46
N ARG A 426 27.51 29.96 41.48
CA ARG A 426 28.56 30.95 41.68
C ARG A 426 27.93 32.18 42.32
N ARG A 427 28.03 32.27 43.65
CA ARG A 427 27.86 33.47 44.51
C ARG A 427 26.50 34.17 44.39
N GLU A 428 25.70 34.12 45.46
CA GLU A 428 24.55 35.04 45.62
C GLU A 428 25.04 36.47 45.39
N ARG A 429 24.49 37.13 44.36
CA ARG A 429 24.65 38.58 44.21
C ARG A 429 23.87 39.20 45.36
N GLU A 430 24.58 39.87 46.26
CA GLU A 430 23.99 40.82 47.20
C GLU A 430 23.07 41.78 46.42
N LEU A 431 21.78 41.74 46.76
CA LEU A 431 20.79 42.69 46.29
C LEU A 431 21.13 44.04 46.93
N VAL A 432 21.77 44.93 46.16
CA VAL A 432 21.88 46.34 46.53
C VAL A 432 20.47 46.92 46.49
N VAL A 433 19.88 47.11 47.68
CA VAL A 433 18.62 47.82 47.87
C VAL A 433 18.84 49.28 47.55
N SER A 434 18.24 49.77 46.45
CA SER A 434 18.12 51.19 46.20
C SER A 434 16.85 51.72 46.88
N GLY A 435 17.00 52.58 47.88
CA GLY A 435 15.91 53.45 48.34
C GLY A 435 15.77 53.58 49.85
N GLY A 436 16.35 54.64 50.39
CA GLY A 436 16.08 55.18 51.74
C GLY A 436 16.84 56.51 51.90
N PRO A 437 16.16 57.62 52.26
CA PRO A 437 16.77 58.94 52.28
C PRO A 437 17.54 59.07 53.58
N ASP A 438 18.87 59.15 53.50
CA ASP A 438 19.73 59.89 54.44
C ASP A 438 21.17 59.77 53.95
N THR A 439 21.58 60.78 53.18
CA THR A 439 22.98 61.06 52.90
C THR A 439 23.65 61.55 54.18
N HIS A 440 24.68 60.83 54.64
CA HIS A 440 25.75 61.39 55.44
C HIS A 440 27.12 60.95 54.90
N SER A 441 28.04 61.89 55.05
CA SER A 441 29.24 62.15 54.26
C SER A 441 30.50 61.44 54.78
N ASP A 442 31.43 61.34 53.83
CA ASP A 442 32.87 61.59 53.96
C ASP A 442 33.87 60.52 54.44
N GLU A 443 35.03 60.65 53.77
CA GLU A 443 36.41 60.39 54.19
C GLU A 443 37.10 59.02 53.97
N SER A 444 37.90 59.03 52.89
CA SER A 444 39.38 58.88 52.90
C SER A 444 40.05 57.51 53.09
N GLN A 445 41.28 57.46 52.56
CA GLN A 445 42.29 56.38 52.52
C GLN A 445 42.19 55.48 51.28
N GLY A 446 43.18 55.35 50.39
CA GLY A 446 44.62 55.64 50.48
C GLY A 446 45.42 54.33 50.32
N GLY A 447 46.25 54.26 49.28
CA GLY A 447 47.22 53.17 49.01
C GLY A 447 46.96 52.49 47.66
N SER A 448 47.73 52.72 46.58
CA SER A 448 49.11 52.27 46.31
C SER A 448 49.28 50.77 46.63
N THR A 449 49.70 49.87 45.74
CA THR A 449 50.89 49.87 44.88
C THR A 449 50.92 48.54 44.10
N ASP A 450 51.56 48.55 42.93
CA ASP A 450 52.33 47.46 42.28
C ASP A 450 51.69 46.08 42.03
N GLY A 451 51.89 45.39 40.91
CA GLY A 451 52.78 45.64 39.77
C GLY A 451 52.90 44.37 38.90
N LYS A 452 53.43 44.58 37.68
CA LYS A 452 54.02 43.63 36.70
C LYS A 452 53.10 42.60 36.03
N GLU A 453 52.87 42.66 34.73
CA GLU A 453 53.77 42.45 33.55
C GLU A 453 54.15 40.99 33.25
N ALA A 454 54.20 40.75 31.93
CA ALA A 454 54.72 39.63 31.13
C ALA A 454 53.78 38.42 30.91
N SER A 455 53.33 38.16 29.68
CA SER A 455 54.03 37.49 28.53
C SER A 455 54.19 35.98 28.81
N ASP A 456 53.97 35.04 27.89
CA ASP A 456 53.84 34.97 26.43
C ASP A 456 53.02 33.72 26.05
N GLY A 457 52.54 33.66 24.81
CA GLY A 457 52.29 32.41 24.09
C GLY A 457 50.98 32.34 23.34
#